data_AF-A0A2S6FWX1-F1
#
_entry.id   AF-A0A2S6FWX1-F1
#
_cell.length_a   1.000
_cell.length_b   1.000
_cell.length_c   1.000
_cell.angle_alpha   90.00
_cell.angle_beta   90.00
_cell.angle_gamma   90.00
#
_symmetry.space_group_name_H-M   'P 1'
#
loop_
_entity.id
_entity.type
_entity.pdbx_description
1 polymer ?
#
loop_
_entity_poly.entity_id
_entity_poly.type
_entity_poly.pdbx_seq_one_letter_code
_entity_poly.pdbx_strand_id
1 'polypeptide(L)'
;MKKRIYNKKKFWSGIFFLLLVSISIPHTIMKFNDLSALRIIKSIILDFFCILFGVTEVLRSLSSKCTKEDEQNDDERVNLVNMKSKTSAFNITLFICATVSILSIIAWGLTKNEVYLGILSCFGIIITIMFIAEMSSYFYHDKRN
;
A
#
# COMPACT_ATOMS: atom_id res chain seq x y z
N MET A 1 -9.89 0.15 32.98
CA MET A 1 -9.76 1.23 31.97
C MET A 1 -10.91 1.14 30.96
N LYS A 2 -11.89 2.06 31.00
CA LYS A 2 -12.92 2.15 29.94
C LYS A 2 -12.26 2.65 28.66
N LYS A 3 -11.97 1.76 27.71
CA LYS A 3 -11.46 2.14 26.38
C LYS A 3 -12.57 2.89 25.64
N ARG A 4 -12.43 4.21 25.50
CA ARG A 4 -13.31 5.02 24.65
C ARG A 4 -12.77 4.92 23.21
N ILE A 5 -13.68 4.70 22.25
CA ILE A 5 -13.33 4.73 20.83
C ILE A 5 -13.33 6.21 20.43
N TYR A 6 -12.15 6.75 20.12
CA TYR A 6 -11.99 8.18 19.82
C TYR A 6 -12.24 8.46 18.33
N ASN A 7 -11.82 7.57 17.43
CA ASN A 7 -12.06 7.69 15.99
C ASN A 7 -12.84 6.48 15.44
N LYS A 8 -14.17 6.63 15.31
CA LYS A 8 -15.05 5.54 14.85
C LYS A 8 -14.75 5.10 13.41
N LYS A 9 -14.38 6.02 12.50
CA LYS A 9 -14.11 5.67 11.09
C LYS A 9 -12.89 4.75 10.96
N LYS A 10 -11.76 5.13 11.58
CA LYS A 10 -10.53 4.32 11.57
C LYS A 10 -10.70 2.99 12.30
N PHE A 11 -11.52 2.96 13.35
CA PHE A 11 -11.85 1.73 14.06
C PHE A 11 -12.59 0.72 13.16
N TRP A 12 -13.60 1.17 12.42
CA TRP A 12 -14.35 0.32 11.49
C TRP A 12 -13.51 -0.15 10.30
N SER A 13 -12.64 0.70 9.77
CA SER A 13 -11.67 0.33 8.73
C SER A 13 -10.72 -0.78 9.21
N GLY A 14 -10.14 -0.64 10.41
CA GLY A 14 -9.31 -1.68 11.01
C GLY A 14 -10.03 -3.01 11.25
N ILE A 15 -11.29 -2.96 11.72
CA ILE A 15 -12.14 -4.16 11.87
C ILE A 15 -12.40 -4.84 10.53
N PHE A 16 -12.68 -4.07 9.48
CA PHE A 16 -12.92 -4.61 8.16
C PHE A 16 -11.71 -5.40 7.64
N PHE A 17 -10.49 -4.86 7.80
CA PHE A 17 -9.26 -5.57 7.44
C PHE A 17 -9.04 -6.85 8.26
N LEU A 18 -9.34 -6.83 9.56
CA LEU A 18 -9.24 -8.04 10.39
C LEU A 18 -10.27 -9.10 10.00
N LEU A 19 -11.48 -8.68 9.61
CA LEU A 19 -12.54 -9.59 9.17
C LEU A 19 -12.20 -10.25 7.83
N LEU A 20 -11.61 -9.50 6.90
CA LEU A 20 -11.09 -10.04 5.63
C LEU A 20 -10.05 -11.14 5.86
N VAL A 21 -9.08 -10.91 6.77
CA VAL A 21 -8.07 -11.92 7.13
C VAL A 21 -8.71 -13.16 7.75
N SER A 22 -9.70 -12.96 8.63
CA SER A 22 -10.38 -14.06 9.30
C SER A 22 -11.10 -15.01 8.33
N ILE A 23 -11.47 -14.53 7.13
CA ILE A 23 -12.08 -15.34 6.06
C ILE A 23 -10.99 -15.93 5.14
N SER A 24 -9.95 -15.13 4.84
CA SER A 24 -8.85 -15.51 3.94
C SER A 24 -8.02 -16.69 4.47
N ILE A 25 -7.71 -16.70 5.77
CA ILE A 25 -6.87 -17.74 6.40
C ILE A 25 -7.53 -19.13 6.31
N PRO A 26 -8.80 -19.34 6.75
CA PRO A 26 -9.47 -20.64 6.62
C PRO A 26 -9.60 -21.10 5.17
N HIS A 27 -9.87 -20.19 4.24
CA HIS A 27 -9.98 -20.53 2.81
C HIS A 27 -8.64 -21.03 2.24
N THR A 28 -7.53 -20.43 2.66
CA THR A 28 -6.18 -20.86 2.28
C THR A 28 -5.84 -22.23 2.88
N ILE A 29 -6.26 -22.51 4.12
CA ILE A 29 -6.06 -23.80 4.79
C ILE A 29 -6.88 -24.92 4.12
N MET A 30 -8.16 -24.67 3.81
CA MET A 30 -9.04 -25.67 3.18
C MET A 30 -8.57 -26.08 1.78
N LYS A 31 -7.94 -25.17 1.04
CA LYS A 31 -7.46 -25.42 -0.33
C LYS A 31 -5.93 -25.61 -0.40
N PHE A 32 -5.29 -25.86 0.73
CA PHE A 32 -3.83 -25.98 0.83
C PHE A 32 -3.27 -27.08 -0.11
N ASN A 33 -4.03 -28.15 -0.34
CA ASN A 33 -3.60 -29.29 -1.16
C ASN A 33 -3.87 -29.12 -2.67
N ASP A 34 -4.66 -28.13 -3.06
CA ASP A 34 -5.09 -27.88 -4.45
C ASP A 34 -4.45 -26.59 -5.03
N LEU A 35 -3.93 -25.71 -4.17
CA LEU A 35 -3.30 -24.47 -4.58
C LEU A 35 -1.81 -24.64 -4.96
N SER A 36 -1.38 -23.96 -6.02
CA SER A 36 0.05 -23.84 -6.33
C SER A 36 0.80 -23.06 -5.25
N ALA A 37 2.04 -23.48 -4.96
CA ALA A 37 2.89 -22.88 -3.92
C ALA A 37 3.03 -21.35 -4.06
N LEU A 38 3.08 -20.84 -5.30
CA LEU A 38 3.18 -19.41 -5.59
C LEU A 38 1.92 -18.64 -5.15
N ARG A 39 0.74 -19.26 -5.25
CA ARG A 39 -0.53 -18.65 -4.80
C ARG A 39 -0.65 -18.63 -3.27
N ILE A 40 -0.13 -19.66 -2.60
CA ILE A 40 -0.07 -19.74 -1.12
C ILE A 40 0.84 -18.64 -0.56
N ILE A 41 2.02 -18.44 -1.15
CA ILE A 41 2.95 -17.38 -0.74
C ILE A 41 2.30 -16.00 -0.90
N LYS A 42 1.60 -15.76 -2.01
CA LYS A 42 0.87 -14.49 -2.23
C LYS A 42 -0.21 -14.25 -1.19
N SER A 43 -1.02 -15.25 -0.84
CA SER A 43 -2.05 -15.11 0.19
C SER A 43 -1.45 -14.84 1.56
N ILE A 44 -0.36 -15.51 1.94
CA ILE A 44 0.32 -15.29 3.23
C ILE A 44 0.85 -13.86 3.35
N ILE A 45 1.49 -13.35 2.28
CA ILE A 45 2.00 -11.98 2.26
C ILE A 45 0.84 -10.99 2.41
N LEU A 46 -0.26 -11.19 1.69
CA LEU A 46 -1.44 -10.33 1.76
C LEU A 46 -2.07 -10.35 3.16
N ASP A 47 -2.26 -11.53 3.75
CA ASP A 47 -2.80 -11.70 5.09
C ASP A 47 -1.92 -10.99 6.13
N PHE A 48 -0.60 -11.09 6.01
CA PHE A 48 0.35 -10.39 6.89
C PHE A 48 0.17 -8.87 6.84
N PHE A 49 0.10 -8.28 5.65
CA PHE A 49 -0.14 -6.85 5.49
C PHE A 49 -1.51 -6.44 6.06
N CYS A 50 -2.56 -7.21 5.78
CA CYS A 50 -3.91 -6.91 6.30
C CYS A 50 -3.98 -6.97 7.83
N ILE A 51 -3.30 -7.93 8.48
CA ILE A 51 -3.20 -7.97 9.95
C ILE A 51 -2.46 -6.73 10.46
N LEU A 52 -1.31 -6.40 9.86
CA LEU A 52 -0.48 -5.29 10.31
C LEU A 52 -1.23 -3.95 10.21
N PHE A 53 -1.90 -3.70 9.09
CA PHE A 53 -2.75 -2.51 8.92
C PHE A 53 -3.97 -2.54 9.85
N GLY A 54 -4.69 -3.66 9.92
CA GLY A 54 -5.91 -3.79 10.72
C GLY A 54 -5.65 -3.57 12.22
N VAL A 55 -4.62 -4.23 12.78
CA VAL A 55 -4.23 -4.06 14.18
C VAL A 55 -3.77 -2.63 14.46
N THR A 56 -2.97 -2.04 13.56
CA THR A 56 -2.47 -0.67 13.73
C THR A 56 -3.61 0.35 13.76
N GLU A 57 -4.59 0.23 12.86
CA GLU A 57 -5.75 1.14 12.84
C GLU A 57 -6.66 0.99 14.07
N VAL A 58 -6.88 -0.24 14.55
CA VAL A 58 -7.64 -0.50 15.77
C VAL A 58 -6.93 0.08 17.00
N LEU A 59 -5.62 -0.11 17.12
CA LEU A 59 -4.84 0.46 18.24
C LEU A 59 -4.82 1.99 18.19
N ARG A 60 -4.63 2.57 17.00
CA ARG A 60 -4.55 4.02 16.80
C ARG A 60 -5.90 4.71 17.05
N SER A 61 -7.02 4.09 16.69
CA SER A 61 -8.38 4.61 16.92
C SER A 61 -8.83 4.57 18.40
N LEU A 62 -8.21 3.73 19.21
CA LEU A 62 -8.42 3.64 20.66
C LEU A 62 -7.52 4.60 21.45
N SER A 63 -6.50 5.20 20.81
CA SER A 63 -5.59 6.16 21.45
C SER A 63 -6.10 7.59 21.34
N SER A 64 -6.37 8.23 22.49
CA SER A 64 -6.74 9.64 22.55
C SER A 64 -5.62 10.57 22.04
N LYS A 65 -4.35 10.19 22.26
CA LYS A 65 -3.20 10.99 21.84
C LYS A 65 -3.06 11.02 20.32
N CYS A 66 -3.20 9.87 19.66
CA CYS A 66 -3.16 9.79 18.20
C CYS A 66 -4.37 10.44 17.54
N THR A 67 -5.54 10.44 18.20
CA THR A 67 -6.72 11.14 17.68
C THR A 67 -6.57 12.65 17.80
N LYS A 68 -5.94 13.15 18.87
CA LYS A 68 -5.59 14.56 19.00
C LYS A 68 -4.49 14.99 18.02
N GLU A 69 -3.46 14.17 17.80
CA GLU A 69 -2.47 14.40 16.73
C GLU A 69 -3.11 14.41 15.33
N ASP A 70 -4.15 13.59 15.11
CA ASP A 70 -4.92 13.63 13.87
C ASP A 70 -5.72 14.95 13.73
N GLU A 71 -6.25 15.50 14.82
CA GLU A 71 -6.99 16.78 14.89
C GLU A 71 -6.07 18.02 14.82
N GLN A 72 -4.84 17.92 15.33
CA GLN A 72 -3.84 19.00 15.35
C GLN A 72 -3.06 19.15 14.03
N ASN A 73 -3.45 18.39 12.98
CA ASN A 73 -2.85 18.43 11.64
C ASN A 73 -3.12 19.72 10.84
N ASP A 74 -3.90 20.67 11.38
CA ASP A 74 -4.16 21.96 10.73
C ASP A 74 -2.98 22.95 10.83
N ASP A 75 -1.92 22.61 11.56
CA ASP A 75 -0.68 23.39 11.53
C ASP A 75 -0.03 23.32 10.14
N GLU A 76 0.17 24.49 9.52
CA GLU A 76 0.75 24.63 8.16
C GLU A 76 2.05 23.84 7.99
N ARG A 77 2.89 23.79 9.04
CA ARG A 77 4.15 23.03 9.02
C ARG A 77 3.93 21.53 8.86
N VAL A 78 2.91 20.98 9.50
CA VAL A 78 2.59 19.54 9.42
C VAL A 78 2.04 19.22 8.03
N ASN A 79 1.19 20.09 7.48
CA ASN A 79 0.71 19.93 6.10
C ASN A 79 1.87 19.99 5.08
N LEU A 80 2.81 20.93 5.23
CA LEU A 80 4.00 21.01 4.38
C LEU A 80 4.87 19.74 4.45
N VAL A 81 5.10 19.21 5.65
CA VAL A 81 5.85 17.96 5.85
C VAL A 81 5.10 16.79 5.22
N ASN A 82 3.78 16.71 5.37
CA ASN A 82 2.96 15.66 4.77
C ASN A 82 3.01 15.70 3.24
N MET A 83 2.91 16.89 2.64
CA MET A 83 3.03 17.06 1.19
C MET A 83 4.41 16.63 0.69
N LYS A 84 5.49 17.10 1.33
CA LYS A 84 6.87 16.68 1.00
C LYS A 84 7.06 15.17 1.16
N SER A 85 6.51 14.57 2.22
CA SER A 85 6.58 13.14 2.47
C SER A 85 5.85 12.34 1.38
N LYS A 86 4.67 12.78 0.95
CA LYS A 86 3.92 12.14 -0.14
C LYS A 86 4.66 12.20 -1.46
N THR A 87 5.19 13.37 -1.83
CA THR A 87 6.02 13.54 -3.03
C THR A 87 7.28 12.68 -2.97
N SER A 88 7.96 12.66 -1.81
CA SER A 88 9.15 11.82 -1.62
C SER A 88 8.83 10.33 -1.72
N ALA A 89 7.75 9.87 -1.10
CA ALA A 89 7.31 8.48 -1.19
C ALA A 89 6.96 8.08 -2.63
N PHE A 90 6.31 8.97 -3.39
CA PHE A 90 6.03 8.76 -4.81
C PHE A 90 7.32 8.61 -5.63
N ASN A 91 8.28 9.51 -5.45
CA ASN A 91 9.58 9.45 -6.13
C ASN A 91 10.38 8.19 -5.78
N ILE A 92 10.38 7.80 -4.50
CA ILE A 92 11.04 6.55 -4.05
C ILE A 92 10.37 5.34 -4.69
N THR A 93 9.03 5.31 -4.72
CA THR A 93 8.28 4.21 -5.34
C THR A 93 8.58 4.11 -6.83
N LEU A 94 8.59 5.24 -7.54
CA LEU A 94 8.92 5.31 -8.95
C LEU A 94 10.35 4.83 -9.22
N PHE A 95 11.31 5.23 -8.37
CA PHE A 95 12.69 4.77 -8.45
C PHE A 95 12.81 3.26 -8.25
N ILE A 96 12.10 2.68 -7.27
CA ILE A 96 12.07 1.24 -7.03
C ILE A 96 11.47 0.52 -8.24
N CYS A 97 10.33 0.96 -8.76
CA CYS A 97 9.70 0.40 -9.95
C CYS A 97 10.63 0.46 -11.17
N ALA A 98 11.29 1.60 -11.39
CA ALA A 98 12.25 1.76 -12.48
C ALA A 98 13.45 0.83 -12.32
N THR A 99 13.98 0.68 -11.11
CA THR A 99 15.09 -0.22 -10.81
C THR A 99 14.71 -1.68 -11.09
N VAL A 100 13.51 -2.12 -10.68
CA VAL A 100 13.01 -3.47 -10.96
C VAL A 100 12.83 -3.71 -12.46
N SER A 101 12.32 -2.72 -13.20
CA SER A 101 12.22 -2.78 -14.67
C SER A 101 13.58 -2.94 -15.33
N ILE A 102 14.59 -2.17 -14.91
CA ILE A 102 15.97 -2.27 -15.44
C ILE A 102 16.58 -3.63 -15.14
N LEU A 103 16.45 -4.12 -13.90
CA LEU A 103 16.93 -5.45 -13.51
C LEU A 103 16.25 -6.55 -14.33
N SER A 104 14.96 -6.41 -14.64
CA SER A 104 14.22 -7.36 -15.47
C SER A 104 14.75 -7.40 -16.91
N ILE A 105 15.12 -6.24 -17.48
CA ILE A 105 15.76 -6.18 -18.81
C ILE A 105 17.12 -6.90 -18.80
N ILE A 106 17.94 -6.65 -17.78
CA ILE A 106 19.25 -7.31 -17.64
C ILE A 106 19.09 -8.82 -17.49
N ALA A 107 18.17 -9.25 -16.62
CA ALA A 107 17.89 -10.67 -16.39
C ALA A 107 17.36 -11.37 -17.65
N TRP A 108 16.52 -10.69 -18.44
CA TRP A 108 16.08 -11.17 -19.74
C TRP A 108 17.25 -11.30 -20.73
N GLY A 109 18.14 -10.30 -20.81
CA GLY A 109 19.31 -10.34 -21.68
C GLY A 109 20.24 -11.53 -21.39
N LEU A 110 20.36 -11.92 -20.12
CA LEU A 110 21.20 -13.04 -19.68
C LEU A 110 20.51 -14.40 -19.82
N THR A 111 19.23 -14.50 -19.46
CA THR A 111 18.53 -15.79 -19.34
C THR A 111 17.66 -16.12 -20.56
N LYS A 112 17.27 -15.10 -21.35
CA LYS A 112 16.26 -15.16 -22.42
C LYS A 112 14.90 -15.74 -22.02
N ASN A 113 14.60 -15.76 -20.72
CA ASN A 113 13.33 -16.27 -20.20
C ASN A 113 12.24 -15.20 -20.33
N GLU A 114 11.13 -15.53 -20.99
CA GLU A 114 10.00 -14.63 -21.26
C GLU A 114 9.30 -14.13 -19.98
N VAL A 115 9.46 -14.80 -18.85
CA VAL A 115 8.91 -14.35 -17.55
C VAL A 115 9.38 -12.93 -17.22
N TYR A 116 10.64 -12.59 -17.52
CA TYR A 116 11.18 -11.26 -17.25
C TYR A 116 10.57 -10.17 -18.15
N LEU A 117 10.13 -10.53 -19.36
CA LEU A 117 9.36 -9.60 -20.21
C LEU A 117 7.97 -9.33 -19.63
N GLY A 118 7.33 -10.35 -19.06
CA GLY A 118 6.06 -10.20 -18.34
C GLY A 118 6.18 -9.24 -17.15
N ILE A 119 7.23 -9.40 -16.33
CA ILE A 119 7.52 -8.50 -15.21
C ILE A 119 7.76 -7.07 -15.71
N LEU A 120 8.58 -6.91 -16.74
CA LEU A 120 8.86 -5.61 -17.36
C LEU A 120 7.58 -4.92 -17.85
N SER A 121 6.68 -5.67 -18.51
CA SER A 121 5.41 -5.13 -19.00
C SER A 121 4.53 -4.64 -17.86
N CYS A 122 4.39 -5.42 -16.77
CA CYS A 122 3.61 -5.02 -15.60
C CYS A 122 4.15 -3.73 -14.96
N PHE A 123 5.46 -3.68 -14.67
CA PHE A 123 6.05 -2.49 -14.06
C PHE A 123 6.06 -1.29 -15.02
N GLY A 124 6.18 -1.51 -16.33
CA GLY A 124 6.02 -0.47 -17.34
C GLY A 124 4.65 0.19 -17.28
N ILE A 125 3.57 -0.60 -17.19
CA ILE A 125 2.20 -0.08 -17.04
C ILE A 125 2.04 0.68 -15.71
N ILE A 126 2.62 0.20 -14.62
CA ILE A 126 2.56 0.89 -13.32
C ILE A 126 3.22 2.27 -13.42
N ILE A 127 4.42 2.33 -14.02
CA ILE A 127 5.16 3.59 -14.18
C ILE A 127 4.37 4.58 -15.05
N THR A 128 3.76 4.13 -16.15
CA THR A 128 2.95 5.03 -16.99
C THR A 128 1.73 5.58 -16.26
N ILE A 129 1.03 4.76 -15.47
CA ILE A 129 -0.09 5.22 -14.62
C ILE A 129 0.40 6.26 -13.60
N MET A 130 1.56 6.02 -12.98
CA MET A 130 2.15 6.98 -12.03
C MET A 130 2.43 8.34 -12.70
N PHE A 131 3.03 8.36 -13.88
CA PHE A 131 3.26 9.61 -14.63
C PHE A 131 1.96 10.32 -15.00
N ILE A 132 0.95 9.59 -15.48
CA ILE A 132 -0.35 10.18 -15.82
C ILE A 132 -1.00 10.79 -14.57
N ALA A 133 -0.92 10.12 -13.42
CA ALA A 133 -1.45 10.61 -12.17
C ALA A 133 -0.73 11.89 -11.70
N GLU A 134 0.59 11.94 -11.81
CA GLU A 134 1.37 13.14 -11.47
C GLU A 134 0.99 14.33 -12.38
N MET A 135 0.96 14.12 -13.69
CA MET A 135 0.57 15.15 -14.65
C MET A 135 -0.87 15.65 -14.43
N SER A 136 -1.80 14.72 -14.16
CA SER A 136 -3.20 15.06 -13.88
C SER A 136 -3.34 15.86 -12.59
N SER A 137 -2.61 15.47 -11.55
CA SER A 137 -2.56 16.18 -10.26
C SER A 137 -1.98 17.58 -10.44
N TYR A 138 -0.88 17.71 -11.20
CA TYR A 138 -0.26 18.99 -11.51
C TYR A 138 -1.27 19.92 -12.20
N PHE A 139 -1.91 19.46 -13.28
CA PHE A 139 -2.86 20.27 -14.03
C PHE A 139 -4.11 20.66 -13.21
N TYR A 140 -4.60 19.75 -12.36
CA TYR A 140 -5.75 20.02 -11.49
C TYR A 140 -5.45 21.12 -10.46
N HIS A 141 -4.25 21.09 -9.87
CA HIS A 141 -3.84 22.06 -8.85
C HIS A 141 -3.39 23.39 -9.45
N ASP A 142 -2.70 23.36 -10.60
CA ASP A 142 -2.30 24.57 -11.34
C ASP A 142 -3.51 25.41 -11.77
N LYS A 143 -4.58 24.76 -12.26
CA LYS A 143 -5.81 25.45 -12.67
C LYS A 143 -6.62 26.06 -11.50
N ARG A 144 -6.35 25.64 -10.27
CA ARG A 144 -7.07 26.10 -9.06
C ARG A 144 -6.27 27.06 -8.20
N ASN A 145 -5.03 27.33 -8.58
CA ASN A 145 -4.19 28.42 -8.03
C ASN A 145 -4.30 29.65 -8.93
#